data_AF-A0A8T4B877-F1
#
_entry.id   AF-A0A8T4B877-F1
#
_cell.length_a   1.000
_cell.length_b   1.000
_cell.length_c   1.000
_cell.angle_alpha   90.00
_cell.angle_beta   90.00
_cell.angle_gamma   90.00
#
_symmetry.space_group_name_H-M   'P 1'
#
loop_
_entity.id
_entity.type
_entity.pdbx_description
1 polymer ?
#
loop_
_entity_poly.entity_id
_entity_poly.type
_entity_poly.pdbx_seq_one_letter_code
_entity_poly.pdbx_strand_id
1 'polypeptide(L)'
;MSVLLESDSDASLQSHLDELTLRTTILFISICLMSFTWYTMIDSTLASLMGHLQPCSESCLNIYEPAQWSVVRWMASILLGIFSCLPLLLYQMHQFAKPGLLPAEFNALRRWTWSSVLFTIFLAGLLVLEVFPIIYAKGHANHIAVGLEAQYSAVELLVILLSTLWILLIFFIAW
;
A
#
# COMPACT_ATOMS: atom_id res chain seq x y z
N MET A 1 -27.73 -30.04 -16.37
CA MET A 1 -27.04 -31.04 -15.54
C MET A 1 -25.91 -30.30 -14.86
N SER A 2 -26.05 -29.93 -13.59
CA SER A 2 -24.97 -29.33 -12.82
C SER A 2 -24.04 -30.44 -12.34
N VAL A 3 -22.73 -30.26 -12.51
CA VAL A 3 -21.73 -31.17 -11.95
C VAL A 3 -21.62 -30.82 -10.47
N LEU A 4 -22.13 -31.69 -9.59
CA LEU A 4 -22.02 -31.53 -8.14
C LEU A 4 -20.70 -32.14 -7.68
N LEU A 5 -19.89 -31.35 -6.99
CA LEU A 5 -18.63 -31.79 -6.39
C LEU A 5 -18.86 -32.22 -4.93
N GLU A 6 -17.97 -33.05 -4.40
CA GLU A 6 -17.99 -33.47 -2.98
C GLU A 6 -17.83 -32.28 -2.00
N SER A 7 -17.27 -31.16 -2.48
CA SER A 7 -17.15 -29.92 -1.72
C SER A 7 -18.38 -29.03 -1.73
N ASP A 8 -19.37 -29.31 -2.60
CA ASP A 8 -20.56 -28.50 -2.70
C ASP A 8 -21.43 -28.77 -1.47
N SER A 9 -21.67 -27.70 -0.69
CA SER A 9 -22.59 -27.73 0.45
C SER A 9 -23.72 -26.75 0.20
N ASP A 10 -24.95 -27.18 0.48
CA ASP A 10 -26.14 -26.32 0.46
C ASP A 10 -26.11 -25.40 1.70
N ALA A 11 -25.20 -24.44 1.71
CA ALA A 11 -25.13 -23.40 2.72
C ALA A 11 -26.14 -22.29 2.41
N SER A 12 -26.80 -21.77 3.45
CA SER A 12 -27.67 -20.61 3.29
C SER A 12 -26.86 -19.37 2.90
N LEU A 13 -27.46 -18.46 2.14
CA LEU A 13 -26.84 -17.19 1.77
C LEU A 13 -26.41 -16.37 3.00
N GLN A 14 -27.18 -16.48 4.11
CA GLN A 14 -26.83 -15.84 5.37
C GLN A 14 -25.49 -16.35 5.92
N SER A 15 -25.28 -17.66 5.93
CA SER A 15 -24.02 -18.25 6.40
C SER A 15 -22.81 -17.75 5.60
N HIS A 16 -22.97 -17.56 4.29
CA HIS A 16 -21.90 -17.07 3.42
C HIS A 16 -21.58 -15.59 3.65
N LEU A 17 -22.59 -14.76 3.92
CA LEU A 17 -22.40 -13.36 4.29
C LEU A 17 -21.78 -13.20 5.69
N ASP A 18 -22.17 -14.06 6.64
CA ASP A 18 -21.61 -14.08 7.98
C ASP A 18 -20.12 -14.44 7.93
N GLU A 19 -19.74 -15.41 7.10
CA GLU A 19 -18.33 -15.77 6.86
C GLU A 19 -17.54 -14.61 6.26
N LEU A 20 -18.07 -13.94 5.23
CA LEU A 20 -17.43 -12.77 4.61
C LEU A 20 -17.19 -11.66 5.64
N THR A 21 -18.21 -11.37 6.45
CA THR A 21 -18.15 -10.32 7.48
C THR A 21 -17.11 -10.64 8.54
N LEU A 22 -17.04 -11.90 8.99
CA LEU A 22 -16.06 -12.35 9.98
C LEU A 22 -14.62 -12.25 9.43
N ARG A 23 -14.37 -12.74 8.21
CA ARG A 23 -13.05 -12.66 7.56
C ARG A 23 -12.60 -11.22 7.34
N THR A 24 -13.54 -10.38 6.92
CA THR A 24 -13.30 -8.94 6.71
C THR A 24 -12.98 -8.24 8.04
N THR A 25 -13.69 -8.57 9.11
CA THR A 25 -13.43 -8.01 10.46
C THR A 25 -12.03 -8.38 10.96
N ILE A 26 -11.62 -9.65 10.79
CA ILE A 26 -10.26 -10.09 11.13
C ILE A 26 -9.21 -9.28 10.36
N LEU A 27 -9.45 -9.03 9.08
CA LEU A 27 -8.56 -8.24 8.23
C LEU A 27 -8.45 -6.79 8.70
N PHE A 28 -9.58 -6.13 8.98
CA PHE A 28 -9.58 -4.76 9.51
C PHE A 28 -8.83 -4.64 10.84
N ILE A 29 -9.07 -5.56 11.78
CA ILE A 29 -8.36 -5.59 13.06
C ILE A 29 -6.85 -5.75 12.83
N SER A 30 -6.47 -6.64 11.91
CA SER A 30 -5.06 -6.88 11.58
C SER A 30 -4.39 -5.64 10.99
N ILE A 31 -5.07 -4.93 10.08
CA ILE A 31 -4.57 -3.67 9.51
C ILE A 31 -4.42 -2.60 10.60
N CYS A 32 -5.39 -2.45 11.50
CA CYS A 32 -5.30 -1.51 12.61
C CYS A 32 -4.10 -1.80 13.52
N LEU A 33 -3.91 -3.06 13.91
CA LEU A 33 -2.76 -3.48 14.73
C LEU A 33 -1.44 -3.19 14.03
N MET A 34 -1.33 -3.55 12.75
CA MET A 34 -0.10 -3.38 12.01
C MET A 34 0.20 -1.90 11.73
N SER A 35 -0.82 -1.07 11.51
CA SER A 35 -0.68 0.38 11.40
C SER A 35 -0.17 1.00 12.71
N PHE A 36 -0.65 0.52 13.85
CA PHE A 36 -0.15 0.96 15.15
C PHE A 36 1.32 0.54 15.37
N THR A 37 1.69 -0.68 14.98
CA THR A 37 3.08 -1.13 15.01
C THR A 37 3.97 -0.22 14.15
N TRP A 38 3.57 0.08 12.92
CA TRP A 38 4.31 1.00 12.06
C TRP A 38 4.40 2.42 12.62
N TYR A 39 3.34 2.90 13.27
CA TYR A 39 3.32 4.23 13.88
C TYR A 39 4.42 4.40 14.94
N THR A 40 4.77 3.35 15.69
CA THR A 40 5.86 3.41 16.68
C THR A 40 7.25 3.58 16.07
N MET A 41 7.44 3.14 14.82
CA MET A 41 8.73 3.18 14.10
C MET A 41 8.71 4.17 12.93
N ILE A 42 7.67 5.02 12.84
CA ILE A 42 7.41 5.83 11.65
C ILE A 42 8.46 6.93 11.46
N ASP A 43 8.97 7.48 12.56
CA ASP A 43 9.94 8.59 12.50
C ASP A 43 11.26 8.13 11.85
N SER A 44 11.72 6.91 12.12
CA SER A 44 12.95 6.38 11.53
C SER A 44 12.77 5.99 10.06
N THR A 45 11.59 5.47 9.69
CA THR A 45 11.30 5.11 8.29
C THR A 45 11.15 6.34 7.42
N LEU A 46 10.45 7.38 7.88
CA LEU A 46 10.35 8.65 7.16
C LEU A 46 11.72 9.33 7.03
N ALA A 47 12.56 9.29 8.08
CA ALA A 47 13.91 9.85 8.02
C ALA A 47 14.75 9.18 6.93
N SER A 48 14.73 7.84 6.85
CA SER A 48 15.41 7.08 5.80
C SER A 48 14.86 7.41 4.41
N LEU A 49 13.53 7.48 4.29
CA LEU A 49 12.85 7.82 3.04
C LEU A 49 13.22 9.23 2.55
N MET A 50 13.25 10.22 3.44
CA MET A 50 13.66 11.59 3.11
C MET A 50 15.12 11.63 2.64
N GLY A 51 16.01 10.86 3.26
CA GLY A 51 17.41 10.74 2.83
C GLY A 51 17.54 10.20 1.40
N HIS A 52 16.64 9.33 0.96
CA HIS A 52 16.61 8.81 -0.41
C HIS A 52 15.95 9.77 -1.40
N LEU A 53 14.94 10.52 -0.95
CA LEU A 53 14.18 11.46 -1.79
C LEU A 53 14.88 12.80 -2.02
N GLN A 54 15.84 13.17 -1.17
CA GLN A 54 16.49 14.48 -1.20
C GLN A 54 17.33 14.65 -2.48
N PRO A 55 17.00 15.63 -3.35
CA PRO A 55 17.75 15.85 -4.60
C PRO A 55 19.02 16.70 -4.41
N CYS A 56 19.20 17.30 -3.22
CA CYS A 56 20.27 18.25 -2.94
C CYS A 56 21.42 17.59 -2.16
N SER A 57 22.66 18.05 -2.40
CA SER A 57 23.84 17.60 -1.65
C SER A 57 23.93 18.13 -0.21
N GLU A 58 23.28 19.26 0.08
CA GLU A 58 23.15 19.83 1.43
C GLU A 58 21.68 19.84 1.89
N SER A 59 21.43 20.00 3.20
CA SER A 59 20.09 19.96 3.81
C SER A 59 19.17 21.06 3.26
N CYS A 60 18.39 20.73 2.22
CA CYS A 60 17.45 21.65 1.55
C CYS A 60 15.98 21.41 1.92
N LEU A 61 15.70 20.39 2.74
CA LEU A 61 14.36 20.01 3.19
C LEU A 61 14.06 20.62 4.55
N ASN A 62 12.95 21.36 4.62
CA ASN A 62 12.46 21.97 5.84
C ASN A 62 11.01 21.52 6.13
N ILE A 63 10.66 21.49 7.42
CA ILE A 63 9.29 21.28 7.89
C ILE A 63 8.72 22.64 8.26
N TYR A 64 7.87 23.18 7.40
CA TYR A 64 7.24 24.48 7.63
C TYR A 64 5.98 24.39 8.49
N GLU A 65 5.28 23.25 8.44
CA GLU A 65 4.00 23.06 9.11
C GLU A 65 4.00 21.83 10.03
N PRO A 66 4.16 22.01 11.36
CA PRO A 66 4.22 20.90 12.30
C PRO A 66 2.88 20.15 12.42
N ALA A 67 1.76 20.82 12.15
CA ALA A 67 0.44 20.18 12.14
C ALA A 67 0.32 19.15 11.01
N GLN A 68 0.79 19.49 9.81
CA GLN A 68 0.75 18.58 8.67
C GLN A 68 1.69 17.39 8.81
N TRP A 69 2.79 17.54 9.56
CA TRP A 69 3.70 16.43 9.86
C TRP A 69 3.00 15.26 10.55
N SER A 70 2.06 15.54 11.47
CA SER A 70 1.24 14.50 12.11
C SER A 70 0.39 13.73 11.11
N VAL A 71 -0.20 14.44 10.13
CA VAL A 71 -1.02 13.83 9.07
C VAL A 71 -0.18 12.87 8.22
N VAL A 72 1.03 13.27 7.83
CA VAL A 72 1.93 12.42 7.05
C VAL A 72 2.30 11.14 7.81
N ARG A 73 2.58 11.25 9.12
CA ARG A 73 2.87 10.09 9.98
C ARG A 73 1.72 9.08 9.99
N TRP A 74 0.48 9.56 10.14
CA TRP A 74 -0.71 8.71 10.12
C TRP A 74 -0.97 8.09 8.75
N MET A 75 -0.86 8.88 7.67
CA MET A 75 -1.03 8.35 6.31
C MET A 75 0.00 7.26 6.01
N ALA A 76 1.28 7.51 6.34
CA ALA A 76 2.35 6.56 6.10
C ALA A 76 2.19 5.27 6.93
N SER A 77 1.81 5.38 8.21
CA SER A 77 1.63 4.20 9.06
C SER A 77 0.46 3.33 8.62
N ILE A 78 -0.66 3.93 8.22
CA ILE A 78 -1.82 3.21 7.68
C ILE A 78 -1.45 2.52 6.37
N LEU A 79 -0.80 3.24 5.46
CA LEU A 79 -0.40 2.69 4.17
C LEU A 79 0.53 1.48 4.34
N LEU A 80 1.59 1.61 5.16
CA LEU A 80 2.53 0.52 5.45
C LEU A 80 1.84 -0.65 6.18
N GLY A 81 0.88 -0.36 7.06
CA GLY A 81 0.03 -1.35 7.71
C GLY A 81 -0.74 -2.19 6.69
N ILE A 82 -1.37 -1.55 5.70
CA ILE A 82 -2.09 -2.26 4.63
C ILE A 82 -1.14 -3.09 3.77
N PHE A 83 0.01 -2.54 3.35
CA PHE A 83 1.01 -3.28 2.58
C PHE A 83 1.49 -4.54 3.33
N SER A 84 1.67 -4.43 4.65
CA SER A 84 2.09 -5.55 5.51
C SER A 84 1.00 -6.62 5.67
N CYS A 85 -0.27 -6.23 5.54
CA CYS A 85 -1.42 -7.14 5.63
C CYS A 85 -1.87 -7.73 4.27
N LEU A 86 -1.25 -7.36 3.14
CA LEU A 86 -1.52 -7.96 1.82
C LEU A 86 -1.46 -9.50 1.79
N PRO A 87 -0.47 -10.20 2.38
CA PRO A 87 -0.46 -11.66 2.37
C PRO A 87 -1.63 -12.27 3.16
N LEU A 88 -2.05 -11.61 4.24
CA LEU A 88 -3.23 -12.02 5.01
C LEU A 88 -4.51 -11.80 4.20
N LEU A 89 -4.61 -10.68 3.48
CA LEU A 89 -5.72 -10.38 2.57
C LEU A 89 -5.86 -11.49 1.52
N LEU A 90 -4.77 -11.86 0.87
CA LEU A 90 -4.76 -12.95 -0.11
C LEU A 90 -5.23 -14.28 0.52
N TYR A 91 -4.72 -14.61 1.71
CA TYR A 91 -5.10 -15.83 2.40
C TYR A 91 -6.60 -15.89 2.70
N GLN A 92 -7.16 -14.81 3.25
CA GLN A 92 -8.60 -14.76 3.58
C GLN A 92 -9.47 -14.79 2.32
N MET A 93 -9.05 -14.10 1.26
CA MET A 93 -9.75 -14.07 -0.02
C MET A 93 -9.75 -15.46 -0.68
N HIS A 94 -8.61 -16.17 -0.68
CA HIS A 94 -8.54 -17.52 -1.23
C HIS A 94 -9.36 -18.51 -0.41
N GLN A 95 -9.31 -18.43 0.92
CA GLN A 95 -10.08 -19.34 1.76
C GLN A 95 -11.60 -19.16 1.57
N PHE A 96 -12.05 -17.93 1.37
CA PHE A 96 -13.45 -17.61 1.07
C PHE A 96 -13.87 -18.09 -0.32
N ALA A 97 -13.01 -17.96 -1.33
CA ALA A 97 -13.33 -18.33 -2.71
C ALA A 97 -13.25 -19.85 -2.97
N LYS A 98 -12.48 -20.59 -2.17
CA LYS A 98 -12.23 -22.04 -2.34
C LYS A 98 -13.48 -22.92 -2.48
N PRO A 99 -14.52 -22.83 -1.63
CA PRO A 99 -15.67 -23.74 -1.71
C PRO A 99 -16.53 -23.54 -2.97
N GLY A 100 -16.46 -22.38 -3.63
CA GLY A 100 -17.28 -22.07 -4.82
C GLY A 100 -16.58 -22.24 -6.16
N LEU A 101 -15.33 -22.70 -6.19
CA LEU A 101 -14.50 -22.75 -7.40
C LEU A 101 -14.01 -24.17 -7.71
N LEU A 102 -13.97 -24.49 -9.01
CA LEU A 102 -13.30 -25.70 -9.48
C LEU A 102 -11.80 -25.65 -9.13
N PRO A 103 -11.13 -26.79 -8.87
CA PRO A 103 -9.71 -26.81 -8.51
C PRO A 103 -8.78 -26.12 -9.54
N ALA A 104 -9.12 -26.21 -10.83
CA ALA A 104 -8.38 -25.55 -11.90
C ALA A 104 -8.54 -24.02 -11.86
N GLU A 105 -9.76 -23.54 -11.60
CA GLU A 105 -10.09 -22.10 -11.51
C GLU A 105 -9.48 -21.49 -10.24
N PHE A 106 -9.53 -22.21 -9.12
CA PHE A 106 -8.88 -21.79 -7.88
C PHE A 106 -7.38 -21.61 -8.05
N ASN A 107 -6.71 -22.52 -8.76
CA ASN A 107 -5.27 -22.40 -9.06
C ASN A 107 -4.97 -21.24 -10.02
N ALA A 108 -5.90 -20.89 -10.93
CA ALA A 108 -5.77 -19.70 -11.76
C ALA A 108 -5.91 -18.41 -10.93
N LEU A 109 -6.96 -18.31 -10.11
CA LEU A 109 -7.20 -17.18 -9.20
C LEU A 109 -6.02 -16.96 -8.26
N ARG A 110 -5.51 -18.03 -7.65
CA ARG A 110 -4.35 -17.97 -6.74
C ARG A 110 -3.12 -17.43 -7.45
N ARG A 111 -2.80 -17.93 -8.65
CA ARG A 111 -1.64 -17.43 -9.41
C ARG A 111 -1.80 -15.97 -9.81
N TRP A 112 -2.98 -15.58 -10.28
CA TRP A 112 -3.28 -14.21 -10.69
C TRP A 112 -3.13 -13.22 -9.55
N THR A 113 -3.78 -13.50 -8.42
CA THR A 113 -3.78 -12.63 -7.25
C THR A 113 -2.40 -12.50 -6.60
N TRP A 114 -1.63 -13.60 -6.49
CA TRP A 114 -0.24 -13.52 -6.03
C TRP A 114 0.64 -12.73 -7.00
N SER A 115 0.50 -12.96 -8.31
CA SER A 115 1.23 -12.19 -9.33
C SER A 115 0.92 -10.70 -9.23
N SER A 116 -0.34 -10.35 -9.00
CA SER A 116 -0.80 -8.97 -8.91
C SER A 116 -0.28 -8.29 -7.63
N VAL A 117 -0.28 -8.96 -6.46
CA VAL A 117 0.34 -8.42 -5.23
C VAL A 117 1.84 -8.19 -5.41
N LEU A 118 2.56 -9.17 -5.97
CA LEU A 118 3.99 -9.05 -6.23
C LEU A 118 4.28 -7.89 -7.18
N PHE A 119 3.48 -7.74 -8.23
CA PHE A 119 3.58 -6.62 -9.17
C PHE A 119 3.35 -5.28 -8.48
N THR A 120 2.34 -5.16 -7.61
CA THR A 120 2.07 -3.93 -6.86
C THR A 120 3.20 -3.56 -5.90
N ILE A 121 3.75 -4.53 -5.17
CA ILE A 121 4.91 -4.29 -4.28
C ILE A 121 6.13 -3.86 -5.10
N PHE A 122 6.38 -4.53 -6.24
CA PHE A 122 7.47 -4.20 -7.14
C PHE A 122 7.32 -2.76 -7.69
N LEU A 123 6.13 -2.41 -8.18
CA LEU A 123 5.86 -1.09 -8.74
C LEU A 123 5.92 0.01 -7.67
N ALA A 124 5.40 -0.24 -6.46
CA ALA A 124 5.54 0.67 -5.32
C ALA A 124 7.01 0.91 -4.96
N GLY A 125 7.82 -0.16 -4.91
CA GLY A 125 9.26 -0.07 -4.68
C GLY A 125 9.99 0.72 -5.78
N LEU A 126 9.68 0.44 -7.05
CA LEU A 126 10.23 1.18 -8.20
C LEU A 126 9.89 2.67 -8.12
N LEU A 127 8.64 3.00 -7.77
CA LEU A 127 8.21 4.39 -7.61
C LEU A 127 9.06 5.10 -6.55
N VAL A 128 9.14 4.53 -5.34
CA VAL A 128 9.85 5.11 -4.20
C VAL A 128 11.36 5.24 -4.46
N LEU A 129 11.98 4.19 -5.02
CA LEU A 129 13.43 4.09 -5.11
C LEU A 129 14.01 4.79 -6.34
N GLU A 130 13.29 4.84 -7.46
CA GLU A 130 13.84 5.32 -8.73
C GLU A 130 13.05 6.51 -9.28
N VAL A 131 11.73 6.34 -9.47
CA VAL A 131 10.93 7.33 -10.21
C VAL A 131 10.85 8.66 -9.46
N PHE A 132 10.50 8.64 -8.18
CA PHE A 132 10.36 9.87 -7.39
C PHE A 132 11.67 10.64 -7.21
N PRO A 133 12.80 9.99 -6.87
CA PRO A 133 14.10 10.66 -6.84
C PRO A 133 14.47 11.30 -8.18
N ILE A 134 14.23 10.63 -9.31
CA ILE A 134 14.50 11.19 -10.64
C ILE A 134 13.61 12.40 -10.94
N ILE A 135 12.32 12.34 -10.59
CA ILE A 135 11.39 13.45 -10.77
C ILE A 135 11.83 14.65 -9.93
N TYR A 136 12.16 14.45 -8.66
CA TYR A 136 12.59 15.51 -7.77
C TYR A 136 13.95 16.10 -8.17
N ALA A 137 14.90 15.28 -8.63
CA ALA A 137 16.17 15.75 -9.17
C ALA A 137 15.98 16.64 -10.42
N LYS A 138 15.08 16.28 -11.33
CA LYS A 138 14.73 17.10 -12.50
C LYS A 138 14.04 18.40 -12.09
N GLY A 139 13.12 18.35 -11.13
CA GLY A 139 12.49 19.54 -10.55
C GLY A 139 13.51 20.49 -9.93
N HIS A 140 14.48 19.94 -9.20
CA HIS A 140 15.56 20.70 -8.59
C HIS A 140 16.48 21.39 -9.61
N ALA A 141 16.88 20.68 -10.67
CA ALA A 141 17.70 21.26 -11.73
C ALA A 141 17.02 22.46 -12.41
N ASN A 142 15.72 22.38 -12.64
CA ASN A 142 14.94 23.49 -13.20
C ASN A 142 14.86 24.69 -12.23
N HIS A 143 14.72 24.43 -10.92
CA HIS A 143 14.66 25.48 -9.90
C HIS A 143 15.97 26.27 -9.81
N ILE A 144 17.11 25.58 -9.86
CA ILE A 144 18.44 26.21 -9.90
C ILE A 144 18.62 27.03 -11.18
N ALA A 145 18.13 26.53 -12.33
CA ALA A 145 18.24 27.25 -13.60
C ALA A 145 17.51 28.61 -13.60
N VAL A 146 16.49 28.77 -12.76
CA VAL A 146 15.75 30.04 -12.57
C VAL A 146 16.45 30.96 -11.55
N GLY A 147 17.49 30.49 -10.86
CA GLY A 147 18.24 31.27 -9.87
C GLY A 147 17.58 31.37 -8.50
N LEU A 148 16.65 30.46 -8.18
CA LEU A 148 15.96 30.42 -6.90
C LEU A 148 16.75 29.59 -5.88
N GLU A 149 16.72 30.00 -4.62
CA GLU A 149 17.29 29.23 -3.52
C GLU A 149 16.46 27.97 -3.26
N ALA A 150 17.13 26.83 -3.07
CA ALA A 150 16.48 25.53 -2.93
C ALA A 150 16.00 25.32 -1.49
N GLN A 151 14.74 25.68 -1.24
CA GLN A 151 14.06 25.40 0.02
C GLN A 151 12.77 24.63 -0.26
N TYR A 152 12.75 23.32 0.04
CA TYR A 152 11.61 22.45 -0.23
C TYR A 152 10.90 22.05 1.06
N SER A 153 9.57 21.95 0.98
CA SER A 153 8.75 21.39 2.06
C SER A 153 8.83 19.87 2.03
N ALA A 154 9.39 19.26 3.09
CA ALA A 154 9.44 17.81 3.23
C ALA A 154 8.04 17.18 3.25
N VAL A 155 7.09 17.89 3.86
CA VAL A 155 5.70 17.44 4.01
C VAL A 155 5.05 17.28 2.64
N GLU A 156 5.17 18.28 1.75
CA GLU A 156 4.50 18.25 0.44
C GLU A 156 5.04 17.11 -0.43
N LEU A 157 6.35 16.92 -0.47
CA LEU A 157 6.98 15.82 -1.21
C LEU A 157 6.47 14.46 -0.72
N LEU A 158 6.43 14.26 0.60
CA LEU A 158 5.92 13.02 1.18
C LEU A 158 4.43 12.82 0.93
N VAL A 159 3.59 13.87 0.99
CA VAL A 159 2.16 13.76 0.71
C VAL A 159 1.92 13.34 -0.74
N ILE A 160 2.65 13.90 -1.71
CA ILE A 160 2.53 13.51 -3.13
C ILE A 160 2.95 12.05 -3.31
N LEU A 161 4.06 11.63 -2.70
CA LEU A 161 4.51 10.24 -2.74
C LEU A 161 3.47 9.29 -2.15
N LEU A 162 3.03 9.55 -0.91
CA LEU A 162 2.08 8.69 -0.18
C LEU A 162 0.71 8.62 -0.88
N SER A 163 0.21 9.73 -1.41
CA SER A 163 -1.04 9.75 -2.18
C SER A 163 -0.93 8.96 -3.48
N THR A 164 0.21 9.01 -4.17
CA THR A 164 0.45 8.20 -5.37
C THR A 164 0.48 6.72 -5.04
N LEU A 165 1.14 6.32 -3.95
CA LEU A 165 1.14 4.93 -3.48
C LEU A 165 -0.25 4.46 -3.05
N TRP A 166 -1.04 5.34 -2.43
CA TRP A 166 -2.43 5.07 -2.10
C TRP A 166 -3.31 4.84 -3.34
N ILE A 167 -3.15 5.66 -4.38
CA ILE A 167 -3.85 5.48 -5.66
C ILE A 167 -3.48 4.14 -6.30
N LEU A 168 -2.19 3.79 -6.31
CA LEU A 168 -1.71 2.50 -6.80
C LEU A 168 -2.38 1.33 -6.06
N LEU A 169 -2.49 1.44 -4.74
CA LEU A 169 -3.11 0.43 -3.89
C LEU A 169 -4.62 0.29 -4.18
N ILE A 170 -5.34 1.40 -4.32
CA ILE A 170 -6.77 1.37 -4.71
C ILE A 170 -6.94 0.71 -6.08
N PHE A 171 -6.10 1.07 -7.05
CA PHE A 171 -6.16 0.49 -8.39
C PHE A 171 -6.00 -1.03 -8.35
N PHE A 172 -5.06 -1.52 -7.53
CA PHE A 172 -4.86 -2.95 -7.32
C PHE A 172 -6.01 -3.65 -6.60
N ILE A 173 -6.67 -3.00 -5.62
CA ILE A 173 -7.82 -3.62 -4.93
C ILE A 173 -9.05 -3.68 -5.83
N ALA A 174 -9.19 -2.70 -6.73
CA ALA A 174 -10.35 -2.60 -7.62
C ALA A 174 -10.30 -3.55 -8.83
N TRP A 175 -9.13 -4.08 -9.19
CA TRP A 175 -8.88 -4.93 -10.38
C TRP A 175 -8.29 -6.29 -10.01
#